data_AF-A0A9P3KNY5-F1
#
_entry.id   AF-A0A9P3KNY5-F1
#
_cell.length_a   1.000
_cell.length_b   1.000
_cell.length_c   1.000
_cell.angle_alpha   90.00
_cell.angle_beta   90.00
_cell.angle_gamma   90.00
#
_symmetry.space_group_name_H-M   'P 1'
#
loop_
_entity.id
_entity.type
_entity.pdbx_description
1 polymer ?
#
loop_
_entity_poly.entity_id
_entity_poly.type
_entity_poly.pdbx_seq_one_letter_code
_entity_poly.pdbx_strand_id
1 'polypeptide(L)' 'LLPCFACYNCPDSCIPNAIRSAPSQSPTGDPGIDALVSVFAHELAEAASNPYLSTWYDNEGYENADKCAWK' A
#
# COMPACT_ATOMS: atom_id res chain seq x y z
N LEU A 1 -6.32 -5.76 -10.50
CA LEU A 1 -5.87 -4.38 -10.80
C LEU A 1 -6.72 -3.41 -10.01
N LEU A 2 -6.42 -3.37 -8.71
CA LEU A 2 -7.12 -2.58 -7.71
C LEU A 2 -6.71 -1.08 -7.85
N PRO A 3 -7.51 -0.15 -7.32
CA PRO A 3 -7.53 1.27 -7.70
C PRO A 3 -6.31 2.12 -7.23
N CYS A 4 -5.21 1.51 -6.80
CA CYS A 4 -3.97 2.22 -6.42
C CYS A 4 -3.07 2.62 -7.61
N PHE A 5 -3.56 2.52 -8.85
CA PHE A 5 -2.93 3.19 -10.00
C PHE A 5 -2.90 4.73 -9.87
N ALA A 6 -3.53 5.29 -8.83
CA ALA A 6 -3.60 6.72 -8.58
C ALA A 6 -2.59 7.21 -7.53
N CYS A 7 -1.31 6.93 -7.72
CA CYS A 7 -0.24 7.75 -7.14
C CYS A 7 -0.11 9.11 -7.87
N TYR A 8 -1.21 9.63 -8.45
CA TYR A 8 -1.24 10.96 -9.09
C TYR A 8 -1.79 12.04 -8.15
N ASN A 9 -2.39 11.65 -7.01
CA ASN A 9 -2.85 12.53 -5.93
C ASN A 9 -2.73 11.83 -4.57
N CYS A 10 -1.51 11.59 -4.09
CA CYS A 10 -1.29 11.42 -2.65
C CYS A 10 -1.00 12.82 -2.05
N PRO A 11 -1.72 13.19 -0.99
CA PRO A 11 -1.00 13.08 0.27
C PRO A 11 -1.77 12.30 1.34
N ASP A 12 -3.10 12.34 1.43
CA ASP A 12 -3.75 11.87 2.66
C ASP A 12 -4.18 10.40 2.66
N SER A 13 -4.85 9.87 1.64
CA SER A 13 -5.48 8.53 1.77
C SER A 13 -4.50 7.38 2.07
N CYS A 14 -3.23 7.51 1.70
CA CYS A 14 -2.21 6.48 1.89
C CYS A 14 -1.33 6.66 3.15
N ILE A 15 -1.39 7.81 3.83
CA ILE A 15 -0.65 7.99 5.09
C ILE A 15 -1.34 7.15 6.18
N PRO A 16 -0.65 6.22 6.85
CA PRO A 16 -1.24 5.49 7.96
C PRO A 16 -1.74 6.46 9.05
N ASN A 17 -2.94 6.24 9.59
CA ASN A 17 -3.49 7.11 10.64
C ASN A 17 -2.56 7.26 11.86
N ALA A 18 -1.73 6.24 12.13
CA ALA A 18 -0.68 6.29 13.14
C ALA A 18 0.36 7.39 12.86
N ILE A 19 0.83 7.50 11.61
CA ILE A 19 1.79 8.55 11.19
C ILE A 19 1.09 9.91 11.12
N ARG A 20 -0.18 9.93 10.68
CA ARG A 20 -0.99 11.15 10.55
C ARG A 20 -1.23 11.85 11.89
N SER A 21 -1.50 11.07 12.94
CA SER A 21 -1.74 11.55 14.30
C SER A 21 -0.46 11.76 15.11
N ALA A 22 0.67 11.24 14.63
CA ALA A 22 1.99 11.44 15.22
C ALA A 22 3.07 11.48 14.14
N PRO A 23 3.25 12.61 13.44
CA PRO A 23 4.23 12.74 12.35
C PRO A 23 5.66 12.42 12.77
N SER A 24 5.98 12.60 14.06
CA SER A 24 7.27 12.20 14.65
C SER A 24 7.55 10.70 14.63
N GLN A 25 6.54 9.86 14.36
CA GLN A 25 6.71 8.41 14.16
C GLN A 25 7.10 8.05 12.72
N SER A 26 7.14 9.03 11.82
CA SER A 26 7.63 8.85 10.46
C SER A 26 9.09 8.38 10.48
N PRO A 27 9.41 7.18 9.92
CA PRO A 27 10.80 6.72 9.83
C PRO A 27 11.70 7.64 8.99
N THR A 28 11.13 8.33 8.00
CA THR A 28 11.87 9.26 7.13
C THR A 28 11.76 10.73 7.55
N GLY A 29 10.90 11.04 8.52
CA GLY A 29 10.53 12.41 8.89
C GLY A 29 9.56 13.07 7.89
N ASP A 30 9.17 12.37 6.83
CA ASP A 30 8.18 12.78 5.83
C ASP A 30 7.09 11.71 5.69
N PRO A 31 5.90 11.92 6.29
CA PRO A 31 4.76 11.02 6.17
C PRO A 31 4.35 10.68 4.73
N GLY A 32 4.51 11.62 3.80
CA GLY A 32 4.18 11.40 2.39
C GLY A 32 5.13 10.42 1.72
N ILE A 33 6.43 10.50 2.04
CA ILE A 33 7.44 9.54 1.55
C ILE A 33 7.21 8.15 2.16
N ASP A 34 6.88 8.07 3.45
CA ASP A 34 6.57 6.78 4.08
C ASP A 34 5.36 6.10 3.43
N ALA A 35 4.31 6.89 3.13
CA ALA A 35 3.13 6.40 2.42
C ALA A 35 3.48 5.90 1.02
N LEU A 36 4.27 6.66 0.27
CA LEU A 36 4.74 6.27 -1.07
C LEU A 36 5.52 4.96 -1.03
N VAL A 37 6.52 4.85 -0.13
CA VAL A 37 7.36 3.65 -0.01
C VAL A 37 6.52 2.44 0.38
N SER A 38 5.56 2.60 1.30
CA SER A 38 4.66 1.52 1.72
C SER A 38 3.81 1.00 0.56
N VAL A 39 3.17 1.89 -0.21
CA VAL A 39 2.37 1.52 -1.38
C VAL A 39 3.24 0.88 -2.45
N PHE A 40 4.39 1.48 -2.76
CA PHE A 40 5.31 0.93 -3.76
C PHE A 40 5.79 -0.48 -3.39
N ALA A 41 6.10 -0.73 -2.11
CA ALA A 41 6.48 -2.05 -1.64
C ALA A 41 5.32 -3.07 -1.75
N HIS A 42 4.08 -2.66 -1.47
CA HIS A 42 2.88 -3.48 -1.66
C HIS A 42 2.74 -3.89 -3.14
N GLU A 43 2.70 -2.92 -4.05
CA GLU A 43 2.52 -3.19 -5.49
C GLU A 43 3.68 -4.01 -6.08
N LEU A 44 4.90 -3.80 -5.60
CA LEU A 44 6.05 -4.59 -6.02
C LEU A 44 5.93 -6.06 -5.56
N ALA A 45 5.41 -6.31 -4.36
CA ALA A 45 5.17 -7.66 -3.87
C ALA A 45 4.07 -8.37 -4.68
N GLU A 46 3.02 -7.67 -5.06
CA GLU A 46 1.97 -8.16 -5.97
C GLU A 46 2.54 -8.49 -7.35
N ALA A 47 3.25 -7.54 -7.96
CA ALA A 47 3.89 -7.74 -9.26
C ALA A 47 4.88 -8.91 -9.26
N ALA A 48 5.62 -9.12 -8.16
CA ALA A 48 6.58 -10.21 -8.02
C ALA A 48 5.90 -11.58 -7.80
N SER A 49 4.78 -11.62 -7.08
CA SER A 49 4.10 -12.86 -6.72
C SER A 49 3.05 -13.30 -7.76
N ASN A 50 2.42 -12.35 -8.45
CA ASN A 50 1.33 -12.61 -9.38
C ASN A 50 1.36 -11.65 -10.60
N PRO A 51 2.43 -11.67 -11.41
CA PRO A 51 2.61 -10.75 -12.54
C PRO A 51 1.52 -10.86 -13.62
N TYR A 52 0.77 -11.98 -13.64
CA TYR A 52 -0.26 -12.28 -14.63
C TYR A 52 -1.69 -12.26 -14.06
N LEU A 53 -1.87 -11.86 -12.79
CA LEU A 53 -3.18 -11.74 -12.16
C LEU A 53 -3.99 -13.05 -12.17
N SER A 54 -3.31 -14.18 -12.05
CA SER A 54 -3.89 -15.52 -12.29
C SER A 54 -3.89 -16.43 -11.07
N THR A 55 -3.14 -16.09 -10.02
CA THR A 55 -2.89 -16.96 -8.85
C THR A 55 -2.65 -16.13 -7.57
N TRP A 56 -2.47 -16.75 -6.40
CA TRP A 56 -2.13 -16.06 -5.14
C TRP A 56 -3.19 -15.14 -4.52
N TYR A 57 -4.46 -15.39 -4.85
CA TYR A 57 -5.61 -14.81 -4.16
C TYR A 57 -6.11 -15.73 -3.05
N ASP A 58 -6.68 -15.16 -1.99
CA ASP A 58 -7.52 -15.91 -1.05
C ASP A 58 -8.96 -16.05 -1.56
N ASN A 59 -9.82 -16.68 -0.76
CA ASN A 59 -11.22 -16.94 -1.12
C ASN A 59 -12.07 -15.66 -1.24
N GLU A 60 -11.59 -14.53 -0.71
CA GLU A 60 -12.24 -13.22 -0.81
C GLU A 60 -11.72 -12.43 -2.02
N GLY A 61 -10.71 -12.96 -2.72
CA GLY A 61 -10.12 -12.33 -3.90
C GLY A 61 -9.00 -11.33 -3.58
N TYR A 62 -8.47 -11.36 -2.36
CA TYR A 62 -7.36 -10.48 -1.95
C TYR A 62 -6.01 -11.16 -2.20
N GLU A 63 -5.04 -10.39 -2.72
CA GLU A 63 -3.66 -10.88 -2.84
C GLU A 63 -2.98 -10.95 -1.47
N ASN A 64 -1.80 -11.56 -1.41
CA ASN A 64 -1.04 -11.67 -0.16
C ASN A 64 -0.75 -10.30 0.49
N ALA A 65 -0.58 -9.23 -0.30
CA ALA A 65 -0.28 -7.89 0.19
C ALA A 65 -1.54 -7.09 0.60
N ASP A 66 -2.74 -7.53 0.23
CA ASP A 66 -4.03 -6.88 0.50
C ASP A 66 -4.62 -7.18 1.88
N LYS A 67 -4.18 -8.28 2.52
CA LYS A 67 -4.85 -8.83 3.73
C LYS A 67 -4.94 -7.86 4.91
N CYS A 68 -4.13 -6.81 4.90
CA CYS A 68 -4.09 -5.76 5.91
C CYS A 68 -4.41 -4.36 5.36
N ALA A 69 -4.67 -4.22 4.06
CA ALA A 69 -4.94 -2.92 3.44
C ALA A 69 -6.37 -2.40 3.72
N TRP A 70 -7.31 -3.32 3.96
CA TRP A 70 -8.75 -3.02 3.99
C TRP A 70 -9.43 -3.29 5.35
N LYS A 71 -8.64 -3.38 6.43
CA LYS A 71 -9.14 -3.65 7.79
C LYS A 71 -9.13 -2.43 8.70
#